data_AF-A0A2J5Q3T5-F1
#
_entry.id   AF-A0A2J5Q3T5-F1
#
_cell.length_a   1.000
_cell.length_b   1.000
_cell.length_c   1.000
_cell.angle_alpha   90.00
_cell.angle_beta   90.00
_cell.angle_gamma   90.00
#
_symmetry.space_group_name_H-M   'P 1'
#
loop_
_entity.id
_entity.type
_entity.pdbx_description
1 polymer ?
#
loop_
_entity_poly.entity_id
_entity_poly.type
_entity_poly.pdbx_seq_one_letter_code
_entity_poly.pdbx_strand_id
1 'polypeptide(L)'
;MNALTLIPGQLSLSQLRDVYSQPLNITLDESAFAAIDDSVACVNAILAEGRTAYGINTGFGLLAQTRISTEDLENLQRSLVLSHAAGIGEPLDDDLARLIMVLKINSLSRGFSGIRLSVIQALIGLVNAGVTPWIPAKGSVGASGDLAPLAHMSLTLLGEGKARVRGGEWLPATEALRQAGLEPITLAAKEGLALLNGTQASTAFALRGLFEAEDLFASAVVCGSLTTEAALGSRRPFDPRIHEARGQRGQIDAAALYRHLLTDDSAISQSHHNCTKVQDPYSLRCQPQVMG
;
A
#
# COMPACT_ATOMS: atom_id res chain seq x y z
N MET A 1 -16.24 -13.32 6.05
CA MET A 1 -15.48 -12.48 5.10
C MET A 1 -15.25 -11.15 5.77
N ASN A 2 -14.00 -10.72 5.91
CA ASN A 2 -13.70 -9.41 6.47
C ASN A 2 -14.22 -8.34 5.49
N ALA A 3 -14.94 -7.36 6.02
CA ALA A 3 -15.53 -6.27 5.26
C ALA A 3 -14.93 -4.94 5.72
N LEU A 4 -14.61 -4.06 4.77
CA LEU A 4 -14.09 -2.73 5.03
C LEU A 4 -14.93 -1.71 4.25
N THR A 5 -15.67 -0.89 4.98
CA THR A 5 -16.29 0.31 4.41
C THR A 5 -15.27 1.42 4.41
N LEU A 6 -14.85 1.82 3.21
CA LEU A 6 -13.81 2.81 3.00
C LEU A 6 -14.38 4.21 3.15
N ILE A 7 -13.95 4.91 4.20
CA ILE A 7 -14.08 6.37 4.31
C ILE A 7 -12.78 6.97 3.74
N PRO A 8 -12.82 7.64 2.56
CA PRO A 8 -11.61 8.04 1.87
C PRO A 8 -10.69 8.94 2.69
N GLY A 9 -9.40 8.60 2.70
CA GLY A 9 -8.38 9.34 3.43
C GLY A 9 -8.30 9.02 4.93
N GLN A 10 -9.07 8.06 5.43
CA GLN A 10 -9.10 7.67 6.86
C GLN A 10 -8.62 6.24 7.13
N LEU A 11 -7.93 5.61 6.17
CA LEU A 11 -7.33 4.29 6.38
C LEU A 11 -6.22 4.35 7.43
N SER A 12 -6.37 3.54 8.47
CA SER A 12 -5.36 3.32 9.51
C SER A 12 -4.31 2.29 9.07
N LEU A 13 -3.14 2.29 9.73
CA LEU A 13 -2.08 1.30 9.48
C LEU A 13 -2.54 -0.13 9.76
N SER A 14 -3.40 -0.35 10.77
CA SER A 14 -3.96 -1.68 11.06
C SER A 14 -4.87 -2.15 9.93
N GLN A 15 -5.75 -1.30 9.41
CA GLN A 15 -6.58 -1.63 8.25
C GLN A 15 -5.73 -1.91 7.00
N LEU A 16 -4.64 -1.15 6.79
CA LEU A 16 -3.72 -1.40 5.68
C LEU A 16 -2.97 -2.72 5.83
N ARG A 17 -2.60 -3.10 7.06
CA ARG A 17 -2.05 -4.42 7.37
C ARG A 17 -3.07 -5.52 7.11
N ASP A 18 -4.33 -5.34 7.50
CA ASP A 18 -5.41 -6.30 7.17
C ASP A 18 -5.58 -6.45 5.65
N VAL A 19 -5.55 -5.34 4.91
CA VAL A 19 -5.59 -5.36 3.44
C VAL A 19 -4.41 -6.14 2.86
N TYR A 20 -3.21 -5.93 3.40
CA TYR A 20 -2.01 -6.65 2.97
C TYR A 20 -2.08 -8.14 3.31
N SER A 21 -2.49 -8.51 4.51
CA SER A 21 -2.36 -9.90 5.01
C SER A 21 -3.48 -10.85 4.55
N GLN A 22 -4.62 -10.35 4.08
CA GLN A 22 -5.74 -11.22 3.72
C GLN A 22 -6.69 -10.58 2.68
N PRO A 23 -7.39 -11.40 1.86
CA PRO A 23 -8.49 -10.93 1.04
C PRO A 23 -9.64 -10.37 1.89
N LEU A 24 -10.29 -9.33 1.39
CA LEU A 24 -11.43 -8.67 2.03
C LEU A 24 -12.42 -8.15 0.98
N ASN A 25 -13.64 -7.90 1.45
CA ASN A 25 -14.64 -7.19 0.67
C ASN A 25 -14.60 -5.70 1.05
N ILE A 26 -14.41 -4.84 0.06
CA ILE A 26 -14.41 -3.38 0.23
C ILE A 26 -15.70 -2.78 -0.33
N THR A 27 -16.26 -1.83 0.40
CA THR A 27 -17.32 -0.93 -0.08
C THR A 27 -16.88 0.51 0.10
N LEU A 28 -17.45 1.42 -0.69
CA LEU A 28 -17.20 2.85 -0.54
C LEU A 28 -18.32 3.48 0.29
N ASP A 29 -17.96 4.27 1.31
CA ASP A 29 -18.95 5.01 2.09
C ASP A 29 -19.66 6.07 1.23
N GLU A 30 -20.97 6.20 1.38
CA GLU A 30 -21.79 7.11 0.56
C GLU A 30 -21.38 8.58 0.72
N SER A 31 -20.75 8.95 1.84
CA SER A 31 -20.22 10.31 2.05
C SER A 31 -19.18 10.73 1.02
N ALA A 32 -18.56 9.78 0.31
CA ALA A 32 -17.59 10.06 -0.74
C ALA A 32 -18.21 10.51 -2.07
N PHE A 33 -19.48 10.15 -2.34
CA PHE A 33 -20.03 10.21 -3.69
C PHE A 33 -20.15 11.64 -4.21
N ALA A 34 -20.65 12.56 -3.38
CA ALA A 34 -20.82 13.96 -3.76
C ALA A 34 -19.51 14.60 -4.24
N ALA A 35 -18.41 14.43 -3.48
CA ALA A 35 -17.11 15.00 -3.83
C ALA A 35 -16.53 14.39 -5.12
N ILE A 36 -16.77 13.09 -5.37
CA ILE A 36 -16.37 12.43 -6.62
C ILE A 36 -17.13 13.05 -7.79
N ASP A 37 -18.46 13.13 -7.69
CA ASP A 37 -19.33 13.64 -8.75
C ASP A 37 -19.07 15.11 -9.05
N ASP A 38 -18.87 15.95 -8.03
CA ASP A 38 -18.51 17.36 -8.17
C ASP A 38 -17.18 17.52 -8.94
N SER A 39 -16.20 16.66 -8.65
CA SER A 39 -14.91 16.69 -9.34
C SER A 39 -15.01 16.31 -10.82
N VAL A 40 -15.93 15.40 -11.16
CA VAL A 40 -16.24 15.02 -12.54
C VAL A 40 -17.00 16.15 -13.25
N ALA A 41 -17.99 16.75 -12.58
CA ALA A 41 -18.73 17.90 -13.12
C ALA A 41 -17.79 19.07 -13.46
N CYS A 42 -16.78 19.32 -12.63
CA CYS A 42 -15.74 20.32 -12.90
C CYS A 42 -14.94 20.01 -14.17
N VAL A 43 -14.52 18.76 -14.39
CA VAL A 43 -13.82 18.34 -15.62
C VAL A 43 -14.72 18.55 -16.84
N ASN A 44 -16.00 18.17 -16.75
CA ASN A 44 -16.96 18.33 -17.83
C ASN A 44 -17.23 19.81 -18.15
N ALA A 45 -17.31 20.67 -17.13
CA ALA A 45 -17.48 22.12 -17.32
C ALA A 45 -16.28 22.73 -18.05
N ILE A 46 -15.04 22.36 -17.69
CA ILE A 46 -13.82 22.79 -18.40
C ILE A 46 -13.87 22.44 -19.89
N LEU A 47 -14.31 21.22 -20.21
CA LEU A 47 -14.46 20.75 -21.60
C LEU A 47 -15.55 21.54 -22.34
N ALA A 48 -16.72 21.73 -21.71
CA ALA A 48 -17.85 22.46 -22.30
C ALA A 48 -17.54 23.94 -22.57
N GLU A 49 -16.77 24.58 -21.68
CA GLU A 49 -16.31 25.96 -21.83
C GLU A 49 -15.17 26.09 -22.85
N GLY A 50 -14.61 24.97 -23.33
CA GLY A 50 -13.49 24.95 -24.26
C GLY A 50 -12.18 25.48 -23.67
N ARG A 51 -12.06 25.52 -22.33
CA ARG A 51 -10.81 25.90 -21.65
C ARG A 51 -9.75 24.82 -21.82
N THR A 52 -8.50 25.23 -22.01
CA THR A 52 -7.37 24.29 -22.07
C THR A 52 -6.90 23.97 -20.65
N ALA A 53 -6.84 22.68 -20.29
CA ALA A 53 -6.38 22.21 -19.00
C ALA A 53 -5.55 20.93 -19.13
N TYR A 54 -4.39 20.93 -18.47
CA TYR A 54 -3.42 19.85 -18.56
C TYR A 54 -4.01 18.50 -18.14
N GLY A 55 -3.83 17.49 -18.98
CA GLY A 55 -4.33 16.13 -18.75
C GLY A 55 -5.85 15.98 -18.82
N ILE A 56 -6.59 17.06 -19.14
CA ILE A 56 -8.02 17.02 -19.43
C ILE A 56 -8.23 17.03 -20.95
N ASN A 57 -7.71 18.05 -21.64
CA ASN A 57 -7.80 18.18 -23.10
C ASN A 57 -6.49 18.56 -23.78
N THR A 58 -5.36 18.31 -23.12
CA THR A 58 -4.03 18.41 -23.70
C THR A 58 -3.36 17.05 -23.79
N GLY A 59 -2.29 16.96 -24.58
CA GLY A 59 -1.34 15.85 -24.46
C GLY A 59 -0.56 15.85 -23.14
N PHE A 60 0.38 14.91 -23.01
CA PHE A 60 1.21 14.72 -21.82
C PHE A 60 2.69 14.96 -22.13
N GLY A 61 3.50 15.27 -21.10
CA GLY A 61 4.93 15.52 -21.25
C GLY A 61 5.21 16.64 -22.25
N LEU A 62 5.92 16.32 -23.33
CA LEU A 62 6.24 17.27 -24.41
C LEU A 62 4.99 17.93 -25.03
N LEU A 63 3.85 17.22 -25.05
CA LEU A 63 2.60 17.68 -25.64
C LEU A 63 1.68 18.37 -24.62
N ALA A 64 2.18 18.74 -23.44
CA ALA A 64 1.40 19.39 -22.38
C ALA A 64 0.69 20.68 -22.81
N GLN A 65 1.19 21.35 -23.87
CA GLN A 65 0.60 22.58 -24.41
C GLN A 65 -0.23 22.36 -25.69
N THR A 66 -0.27 21.14 -26.21
CA THR A 66 -1.02 20.81 -27.43
C THR A 66 -2.43 20.37 -27.07
N ARG A 67 -3.44 21.14 -27.49
CA ARG A 67 -4.85 20.79 -27.32
C ARG A 67 -5.21 19.61 -28.23
N ILE A 68 -5.92 18.66 -27.67
CA ILE A 68 -6.40 17.45 -28.36
C ILE A 68 -7.89 17.64 -28.67
N SER A 69 -8.33 17.16 -29.83
CA SER A 69 -9.73 17.23 -30.23
C SER A 69 -10.58 16.36 -29.30
N THR A 70 -11.85 16.72 -29.09
CA THR A 70 -12.75 15.94 -28.22
C THR A 70 -12.90 14.49 -28.69
N GLU A 71 -12.89 14.27 -30.01
CA GLU A 71 -12.99 12.95 -30.64
C GLU A 71 -11.78 12.05 -30.33
N ASP A 72 -10.61 12.66 -30.13
CA ASP A 72 -9.37 11.94 -29.83
C ASP A 72 -9.14 11.71 -28.33
N LEU A 73 -9.92 12.33 -27.43
CA LEU A 73 -9.68 12.29 -25.98
C LEU A 73 -9.80 10.89 -25.39
N GLU A 74 -10.75 10.09 -25.86
CA GLU A 74 -10.94 8.70 -25.42
C GLU A 74 -9.74 7.83 -25.84
N ASN A 75 -9.38 7.91 -27.12
CA ASN A 75 -8.22 7.20 -27.68
C ASN A 75 -6.92 7.61 -26.98
N LEU A 76 -6.80 8.89 -26.61
CA LEU A 76 -5.67 9.41 -25.85
C LEU A 76 -5.55 8.73 -24.49
N GLN A 77 -6.65 8.51 -23.76
CA GLN A 77 -6.58 7.85 -22.44
C GLN A 77 -6.10 6.41 -22.56
N ARG A 78 -6.66 5.66 -23.52
CA ARG A 78 -6.23 4.28 -23.79
C ARG A 78 -4.76 4.22 -24.19
N SER A 79 -4.33 5.12 -25.08
CA SER A 79 -2.93 5.22 -25.53
C SER A 79 -1.99 5.58 -24.39
N LEU A 80 -2.41 6.43 -23.47
CA LEU A 80 -1.64 6.78 -22.27
C LEU A 80 -1.39 5.53 -21.42
N VAL A 81 -2.43 4.76 -21.10
CA VAL A 81 -2.30 3.52 -20.31
C VAL A 81 -1.36 2.53 -20.99
N LEU A 82 -1.57 2.27 -22.30
CA LEU A 82 -0.75 1.33 -23.06
C LEU A 82 0.73 1.74 -23.12
N SER A 83 1.01 3.00 -23.43
CA SER A 83 2.39 3.50 -23.58
C SER A 83 3.16 3.55 -22.27
N HIS A 84 2.48 3.75 -21.13
CA HIS A 84 3.12 3.84 -19.82
C HIS A 84 3.25 2.49 -19.13
N ALA A 85 2.57 1.44 -19.60
CA ALA A 85 2.71 0.06 -19.12
C ALA A 85 4.05 -0.57 -19.56
N ALA A 86 5.15 0.09 -19.23
CA ALA A 86 6.52 -0.26 -19.60
C ALA A 86 7.34 -0.85 -18.44
N GLY A 87 6.67 -1.29 -17.37
CA GLY A 87 7.29 -2.03 -16.27
C GLY A 87 7.88 -3.37 -16.72
N ILE A 88 8.91 -3.85 -16.01
CA ILE A 88 9.64 -5.09 -16.31
C ILE A 88 9.86 -5.94 -15.05
N GLY A 89 10.27 -7.19 -15.26
CA GLY A 89 10.56 -8.16 -14.21
C GLY A 89 9.35 -9.01 -13.82
N GLU A 90 9.53 -9.80 -12.76
CA GLU A 90 8.49 -10.66 -12.22
C GLU A 90 7.28 -9.87 -11.72
N PRO A 91 6.06 -10.44 -11.81
CA PRO A 91 4.88 -9.79 -11.29
C PRO A 91 4.92 -9.69 -9.77
N LEU A 92 4.27 -8.66 -9.23
CA LEU A 92 3.98 -8.57 -7.79
C LEU A 92 3.11 -9.74 -7.34
N ASP A 93 3.24 -10.11 -6.06
CA ASP A 93 2.29 -11.02 -5.42
C ASP A 93 0.89 -10.39 -5.26
N ASP A 94 -0.10 -11.25 -4.99
CA ASP A 94 -1.51 -10.85 -4.92
C ASP A 94 -1.78 -9.85 -3.79
N ASP A 95 -1.04 -9.97 -2.69
CA ASP A 95 -1.21 -9.16 -1.49
C ASP A 95 -0.75 -7.73 -1.73
N LEU A 96 0.42 -7.56 -2.34
CA LEU A 96 0.95 -6.25 -2.68
C LEU A 96 0.13 -5.58 -3.79
N ALA A 97 -0.28 -6.32 -4.82
CA ALA A 97 -1.14 -5.80 -5.87
C ALA A 97 -2.51 -5.36 -5.33
N ARG A 98 -3.11 -6.13 -4.42
CA ARG A 98 -4.34 -5.75 -3.69
C ARG A 98 -4.15 -4.47 -2.90
N LEU A 99 -3.06 -4.34 -2.16
CA LEU A 99 -2.75 -3.12 -1.40
C LEU A 99 -2.62 -1.89 -2.32
N ILE A 100 -1.97 -2.02 -3.48
CA ILE A 100 -1.87 -0.96 -4.48
C ILE A 100 -3.26 -0.51 -4.97
N MET A 101 -4.13 -1.47 -5.32
CA MET A 101 -5.49 -1.18 -5.78
C MET A 101 -6.30 -0.47 -4.69
N VAL A 102 -6.26 -0.94 -3.45
CA VAL A 102 -6.98 -0.32 -2.32
C VAL A 102 -6.47 1.10 -2.04
N LEU A 103 -5.15 1.33 -2.08
CA LEU A 103 -4.58 2.67 -1.92
C LEU A 103 -4.98 3.61 -3.06
N LYS A 104 -5.11 3.10 -4.29
CA LYS A 104 -5.57 3.88 -5.44
C LYS A 104 -7.04 4.25 -5.28
N ILE A 105 -7.90 3.27 -4.95
CA ILE A 105 -9.32 3.48 -4.65
C ILE A 105 -9.46 4.55 -3.56
N ASN A 106 -8.71 4.41 -2.46
CA ASN A 106 -8.72 5.38 -1.36
C ASN A 106 -8.33 6.79 -1.79
N SER A 107 -7.31 6.92 -2.64
CA SER A 107 -6.86 8.24 -3.12
C SER A 107 -7.88 8.88 -4.06
N LEU A 108 -8.39 8.13 -5.04
CA LEU A 108 -9.35 8.61 -6.04
C LEU A 108 -10.67 9.02 -5.39
N SER A 109 -11.11 8.26 -4.40
CA SER A 109 -12.39 8.46 -3.72
C SER A 109 -12.43 9.72 -2.84
N ARG A 110 -11.32 10.45 -2.68
CA ARG A 110 -11.30 11.74 -1.99
C ARG A 110 -11.91 12.89 -2.81
N GLY A 111 -12.24 12.68 -4.08
CA GLY A 111 -12.95 13.67 -4.90
C GLY A 111 -12.08 14.78 -5.49
N PHE A 112 -10.77 14.55 -5.68
CA PHE A 112 -9.87 15.53 -6.33
C PHE A 112 -9.35 15.07 -7.70
N SER A 113 -9.78 13.89 -8.14
CA SER A 113 -9.21 13.21 -9.29
C SER A 113 -10.01 13.39 -10.57
N GLY A 114 -11.27 13.86 -10.52
CA GLY A 114 -12.11 14.03 -11.70
C GLY A 114 -12.32 12.72 -12.47
N ILE A 115 -12.35 11.59 -11.75
CA ILE A 115 -12.58 10.25 -12.29
C ILE A 115 -14.00 9.83 -11.91
N ARG A 116 -14.70 9.15 -12.80
CA ARG A 116 -16.08 8.71 -12.53
C ARG A 116 -16.13 7.68 -11.42
N LEU A 117 -17.21 7.73 -10.62
CA LEU A 117 -17.51 6.73 -9.60
C LEU A 117 -17.54 5.31 -10.18
N SER A 118 -18.04 5.13 -11.41
CA SER A 118 -18.06 3.82 -12.08
C SER A 118 -16.68 3.19 -12.27
N VAL A 119 -15.63 4.00 -12.49
CA VAL A 119 -14.25 3.50 -12.62
C VAL A 119 -13.68 3.08 -11.27
N ILE A 120 -13.99 3.86 -10.21
CA ILE A 120 -13.63 3.50 -8.83
C ILE A 120 -14.34 2.20 -8.44
N GLN A 121 -15.62 2.05 -8.78
CA GLN A 121 -16.39 0.84 -8.54
C GLN A 121 -15.87 -0.37 -9.34
N ALA A 122 -15.33 -0.16 -10.54
CA ALA A 122 -14.66 -1.22 -11.29
C ALA A 122 -13.40 -1.73 -10.57
N LEU A 123 -12.56 -0.83 -10.04
CA LEU A 123 -11.41 -1.21 -9.20
C LEU A 123 -11.84 -1.95 -7.93
N ILE A 124 -12.91 -1.48 -7.26
CA ILE A 124 -13.53 -2.16 -6.11
C ILE A 124 -13.97 -3.58 -6.50
N GLY A 125 -14.61 -3.73 -7.67
CA GLY A 125 -15.02 -5.01 -8.24
C GLY A 125 -13.86 -5.98 -8.42
N LEU A 126 -12.72 -5.51 -8.95
CA LEU A 126 -11.50 -6.33 -9.09
C LEU A 126 -11.03 -6.86 -7.73
N VAL A 127 -10.91 -5.98 -6.73
CA VAL A 127 -10.49 -6.36 -5.37
C VAL A 127 -11.43 -7.40 -4.78
N ASN A 128 -12.74 -7.14 -4.83
CA ASN A 128 -13.77 -8.00 -4.24
C ASN A 128 -13.89 -9.37 -4.92
N ALA A 129 -13.66 -9.42 -6.23
CA ALA A 129 -13.65 -10.67 -6.98
C ALA A 129 -12.34 -11.47 -6.82
N GLY A 130 -11.29 -10.82 -6.29
CA GLY A 130 -9.95 -11.39 -6.19
C GLY A 130 -9.22 -11.42 -7.53
N VAL A 131 -9.48 -10.44 -8.41
CA VAL A 131 -8.74 -10.28 -9.67
C VAL A 131 -7.45 -9.51 -9.39
N THR A 132 -6.30 -10.13 -9.66
CA THR A 132 -4.99 -9.52 -9.54
C THR A 132 -4.45 -9.16 -10.92
N PRO A 133 -4.25 -7.87 -11.24
CA PRO A 133 -3.54 -7.43 -12.44
C PRO A 133 -2.08 -7.92 -12.47
N TRP A 134 -1.56 -8.24 -13.65
CA TRP A 134 -0.12 -8.44 -13.84
C TRP A 134 0.61 -7.11 -13.70
N ILE A 135 1.29 -6.89 -12.58
CA ILE A 135 2.07 -5.67 -12.31
C ILE A 135 3.53 -6.07 -12.17
N PRO A 136 4.42 -5.72 -13.13
CA PRO A 136 5.85 -6.01 -13.00
C PRO A 136 6.50 -5.22 -11.84
N ALA A 137 7.44 -5.84 -11.14
CA ALA A 137 8.04 -5.28 -9.93
C ALA A 137 8.97 -4.07 -10.15
N LYS A 138 9.45 -3.81 -11.37
CA LYS A 138 10.41 -2.74 -11.67
C LYS A 138 9.92 -1.81 -12.77
N GLY A 139 10.34 -0.54 -12.71
CA GLY A 139 10.11 0.45 -13.76
C GLY A 139 9.66 1.82 -13.25
N SER A 140 9.07 1.88 -12.05
CA SER A 140 8.81 3.18 -11.39
C SER A 140 10.10 3.80 -10.87
N VAL A 141 10.18 5.13 -10.93
CA VAL A 141 11.23 5.94 -10.29
C VAL A 141 10.72 6.78 -9.12
N GLY A 142 9.43 6.68 -8.78
CA GLY A 142 8.83 7.35 -7.61
C GLY A 142 8.81 8.89 -7.63
N ALA A 143 9.16 9.54 -8.74
CA ALA A 143 9.37 10.99 -8.80
C ALA A 143 8.09 11.80 -9.02
N SER A 144 7.34 11.51 -10.09
CA SER A 144 6.09 12.21 -10.45
C SER A 144 4.87 11.28 -10.50
N GLY A 145 5.00 10.10 -9.89
CA GLY A 145 4.00 9.05 -9.88
C GLY A 145 4.60 7.68 -10.23
N ASP A 146 3.96 6.62 -9.75
CA ASP A 146 4.27 5.24 -10.05
C ASP A 146 3.65 4.81 -11.39
N LEU A 147 3.99 5.56 -12.45
CA LEU A 147 3.30 5.50 -13.74
C LEU A 147 3.28 4.08 -14.32
N ALA A 148 4.42 3.39 -14.35
CA ALA A 148 4.53 2.07 -14.94
C ALA A 148 3.69 0.99 -14.24
N PRO A 149 3.82 0.75 -12.92
CA PRO A 149 3.00 -0.27 -12.24
C PRO A 149 1.51 0.11 -12.22
N LEU A 150 1.16 1.40 -12.11
CA LEU A 150 -0.23 1.83 -12.14
C LEU A 150 -0.85 1.75 -13.54
N ALA A 151 -0.05 1.91 -14.59
CA ALA A 151 -0.48 1.64 -15.96
C ALA A 151 -0.77 0.14 -16.17
N HIS A 152 0.11 -0.74 -15.71
CA HIS A 152 -0.10 -2.19 -15.74
C HIS A 152 -1.36 -2.62 -14.98
N MET A 153 -1.60 -2.06 -13.78
CA MET A 153 -2.86 -2.25 -13.05
C MET A 153 -4.08 -1.80 -13.88
N SER A 154 -3.97 -0.65 -14.55
CA SER A 154 -5.06 -0.05 -15.32
C SER A 154 -5.34 -0.77 -16.63
N LEU A 155 -4.36 -1.47 -17.22
CA LEU A 155 -4.59 -2.31 -18.41
C LEU A 155 -5.71 -3.31 -18.17
N THR A 156 -5.75 -3.92 -16.98
CA THR A 156 -6.80 -4.90 -16.64
C THR A 156 -8.20 -4.30 -16.73
N LEU A 157 -8.40 -3.03 -16.33
CA LEU A 157 -9.69 -2.35 -16.48
C LEU A 157 -10.12 -2.20 -17.95
N LEU A 158 -9.16 -2.08 -18.86
CA LEU A 158 -9.41 -1.94 -20.31
C LEU A 158 -9.56 -3.29 -21.02
N GLY A 159 -9.49 -4.41 -20.28
CA GLY A 159 -9.40 -5.75 -20.86
C GLY A 159 -8.05 -6.05 -21.51
N GLU A 160 -7.02 -5.25 -21.23
CA GLU A 160 -5.69 -5.39 -21.79
C GLU A 160 -4.71 -6.05 -20.81
N GLY A 161 -3.64 -6.64 -21.34
CA GLY A 161 -2.61 -7.29 -20.54
C GLY A 161 -3.07 -8.63 -19.95
N LYS A 162 -2.58 -8.94 -18.74
CA LYS A 162 -2.85 -10.20 -18.05
C LYS A 162 -3.37 -9.94 -16.64
N ALA A 163 -4.18 -10.86 -16.14
CA ALA A 163 -4.61 -10.89 -14.75
C ALA A 163 -4.87 -12.34 -14.33
N ARG A 164 -4.93 -12.60 -13.03
CA ARG A 164 -5.35 -13.90 -12.49
C ARG A 164 -6.47 -13.72 -11.49
N VAL A 165 -7.29 -14.75 -11.30
CA VAL A 165 -8.41 -14.73 -10.37
C VAL A 165 -8.09 -15.66 -9.20
N ARG A 166 -8.11 -15.12 -7.97
CA ARG A 166 -7.95 -15.83 -6.69
C ARG A 166 -6.72 -16.75 -6.66
N GLY A 167 -5.56 -16.23 -7.07
CA GLY A 167 -4.30 -16.97 -7.09
C GLY A 167 -4.19 -18.05 -8.17
N GLY A 168 -5.12 -18.09 -9.12
CA GLY A 168 -5.10 -19.02 -10.25
C GLY A 168 -4.03 -18.70 -11.30
N GLU A 169 -4.21 -19.27 -12.50
CA GLU A 169 -3.31 -19.05 -13.62
C GLU A 169 -3.41 -17.63 -14.19
N TRP A 170 -2.34 -17.16 -14.83
CA TRP A 170 -2.34 -15.89 -15.55
C TRP A 170 -3.12 -16.03 -16.87
N LEU A 171 -4.18 -15.25 -17.00
CA LEU A 171 -5.07 -15.23 -18.16
C LEU A 171 -4.97 -13.89 -18.88
N PRO A 172 -5.35 -13.81 -20.17
CA PRO A 172 -5.68 -12.53 -20.79
C PRO A 172 -6.70 -11.77 -19.93
N ALA A 173 -6.53 -10.46 -19.79
CA ALA A 173 -7.36 -9.67 -18.87
C ALA A 173 -8.87 -9.76 -19.19
N THR A 174 -9.26 -9.81 -20.47
CA THR A 174 -10.66 -10.04 -20.88
C THR A 174 -11.26 -11.32 -20.29
N GLU A 175 -10.49 -12.41 -20.29
CA GLU A 175 -10.94 -13.69 -19.76
C GLU A 175 -11.02 -13.67 -18.22
N ALA A 176 -10.04 -13.06 -17.55
CA ALA A 176 -10.06 -12.90 -16.10
C ALA A 176 -11.24 -12.02 -15.64
N LEU A 177 -11.53 -10.92 -16.35
CA LEU A 177 -12.69 -10.07 -16.09
C LEU A 177 -14.00 -10.86 -16.26
N ARG A 178 -14.15 -11.58 -17.38
CA ARG A 178 -15.32 -12.41 -17.66
C ARG A 178 -15.53 -13.47 -16.59
N GLN A 179 -14.46 -14.14 -16.15
CA GLN A 179 -14.50 -15.12 -15.06
C GLN A 179 -14.98 -14.49 -13.73
N ALA A 180 -14.65 -13.22 -13.50
CA ALA A 180 -15.07 -12.44 -12.33
C ALA A 180 -16.46 -11.78 -12.49
N GLY A 181 -17.14 -11.93 -13.63
CA GLY A 181 -18.40 -11.26 -13.91
C GLY A 181 -18.25 -9.73 -14.11
N LEU A 182 -17.09 -9.29 -14.57
CA LEU A 182 -16.74 -7.91 -14.85
C LEU A 182 -16.55 -7.72 -16.36
N GLU A 183 -16.74 -6.49 -16.83
CA GLU A 183 -16.57 -6.11 -18.23
C GLU A 183 -15.49 -5.03 -18.36
N PRO A 184 -14.76 -4.96 -19.48
CA PRO A 184 -13.85 -3.86 -19.77
C PRO A 184 -14.56 -2.50 -19.75
N ILE A 185 -13.85 -1.46 -19.32
CA ILE A 185 -14.35 -0.08 -19.30
C ILE A 185 -13.65 0.80 -20.34
N THR A 186 -14.38 1.82 -20.79
CA THR A 186 -13.85 2.91 -21.61
C THR A 186 -13.54 4.13 -20.73
N LEU A 187 -12.34 4.68 -20.85
CA LEU A 187 -11.91 5.85 -20.07
C LEU A 187 -12.33 7.17 -20.73
N ALA A 188 -12.78 8.11 -19.91
CA ALA A 188 -13.09 9.48 -20.29
C ALA A 188 -11.91 10.43 -20.00
N ALA A 189 -12.04 11.69 -20.42
CA ALA A 189 -11.03 12.73 -20.19
C ALA A 189 -10.52 12.73 -18.73
N LYS A 190 -9.21 12.90 -18.54
CA LYS A 190 -8.49 12.88 -17.25
C LYS A 190 -8.35 11.51 -16.58
N GLU A 191 -9.16 10.52 -16.92
CA GLU A 191 -9.21 9.27 -16.15
C GLU A 191 -7.96 8.41 -16.31
N GLY A 192 -7.34 8.39 -17.49
CA GLY A 192 -6.05 7.71 -17.69
C GLY A 192 -4.97 8.30 -16.79
N LEU A 193 -4.90 9.63 -16.71
CA LEU A 193 -3.94 10.29 -15.83
C LEU A 193 -4.27 10.08 -14.35
N ALA A 194 -5.55 10.12 -13.97
CA ALA A 194 -5.98 9.87 -12.59
C ALA A 194 -5.58 8.48 -12.09
N LEU A 195 -5.68 7.47 -12.96
CA LEU A 195 -5.28 6.11 -12.65
C LEU A 195 -3.76 5.96 -12.53
N LEU A 196 -2.99 6.50 -13.49
CA LEU A 196 -1.55 6.32 -13.55
C LEU A 196 -0.77 7.20 -12.57
N ASN A 197 -1.27 8.40 -12.26
CA ASN A 197 -0.54 9.35 -11.44
C ASN A 197 -0.83 9.12 -9.94
N GLY A 198 0.22 9.04 -9.14
CA GLY A 198 0.15 8.81 -7.69
C GLY A 198 1.25 7.88 -7.18
N THR A 199 1.38 7.76 -5.86
CA THR A 199 2.51 7.08 -5.20
C THR A 199 2.13 5.71 -4.64
N GLN A 200 1.05 5.09 -5.12
CA GLN A 200 0.45 3.93 -4.46
C GLN A 200 1.34 2.68 -4.51
N ALA A 201 2.13 2.48 -5.56
CA ALA A 201 3.06 1.35 -5.60
C ALA A 201 4.20 1.56 -4.61
N SER A 202 4.86 2.72 -4.66
CA SER A 202 5.92 3.11 -3.71
C SER A 202 5.45 3.04 -2.26
N THR A 203 4.25 3.56 -1.97
CA THR A 203 3.63 3.48 -0.64
C THR A 203 3.36 2.02 -0.24
N ALA A 204 2.83 1.18 -1.12
CA ALA A 204 2.59 -0.24 -0.83
C ALA A 204 3.88 -1.00 -0.51
N PHE A 205 4.96 -0.76 -1.28
CA PHE A 205 6.28 -1.35 -1.00
C PHE A 205 6.82 -0.92 0.37
N ALA A 206 6.73 0.38 0.70
CA ALA A 206 7.17 0.88 2.00
C ALA A 206 6.34 0.32 3.16
N LEU A 207 5.01 0.18 2.98
CA LEU A 207 4.12 -0.43 3.97
C LEU A 207 4.41 -1.91 4.19
N ARG A 208 4.67 -2.67 3.12
CA ARG A 208 5.15 -4.05 3.25
C ARG A 208 6.42 -4.11 4.10
N GLY A 209 7.40 -3.27 3.81
CA GLY A 209 8.64 -3.18 4.59
C GLY A 209 8.39 -2.81 6.05
N LEU A 210 7.46 -1.89 6.32
CA LEU A 210 7.05 -1.53 7.68
C LEU A 210 6.44 -2.72 8.42
N PHE A 211 5.47 -3.41 7.80
CA PHE A 211 4.79 -4.55 8.43
C PHE A 211 5.76 -5.70 8.71
N GLU A 212 6.61 -6.03 7.74
CA GLU A 212 7.64 -7.06 7.92
C GLU A 212 8.66 -6.65 9.01
N ALA A 213 9.05 -5.37 9.07
CA ALA A 213 9.94 -4.87 10.13
C ALA A 213 9.31 -4.94 11.52
N GLU A 214 8.02 -4.61 11.66
CA GLU A 214 7.28 -4.75 12.92
C GLU A 214 7.23 -6.22 13.38
N ASP A 215 6.98 -7.16 12.46
CA ASP A 215 6.93 -8.60 12.76
C ASP A 215 8.30 -9.13 13.20
N LEU A 216 9.36 -8.72 12.49
CA LEU A 216 10.73 -9.06 12.83
C LEU A 216 11.16 -8.41 14.15
N PHE A 217 10.75 -7.17 14.42
CA PHE A 217 11.02 -6.48 15.67
C PHE A 217 10.39 -7.23 16.85
N ALA A 218 9.10 -7.55 16.77
CA ALA A 218 8.40 -8.31 17.82
C ALA A 218 9.09 -9.67 18.07
N SER A 219 9.43 -10.38 16.98
CA SER A 219 10.16 -11.65 17.05
C SER A 219 11.54 -11.50 17.68
N ALA A 220 12.28 -10.44 17.35
CA ALA A 220 13.60 -10.18 17.87
C ALA A 220 13.60 -9.86 19.37
N VAL A 221 12.57 -9.17 19.88
CA VAL A 221 12.42 -8.96 21.33
C VAL A 221 12.19 -10.29 22.06
N VAL A 222 11.37 -11.19 21.50
CA VAL A 222 11.16 -12.54 22.06
C VAL A 222 12.45 -13.35 22.05
N CYS A 223 13.13 -13.44 20.90
CA CYS A 223 14.40 -14.16 20.77
C CYS A 223 15.48 -13.58 21.70
N GLY A 224 15.56 -12.26 21.82
CA GLY A 224 16.48 -11.56 22.72
C GLY A 224 16.21 -11.85 24.19
N SER A 225 14.93 -11.92 24.58
CA SER A 225 14.51 -12.31 25.93
C SER A 225 14.91 -13.76 26.25
N LEU A 226 14.63 -14.69 25.35
CA LEU A 226 15.04 -16.10 25.49
C LEU A 226 16.57 -16.25 25.55
N THR A 227 17.30 -15.50 24.73
CA THR A 227 18.77 -15.50 24.72
C THR A 227 19.32 -14.95 26.04
N THR A 228 18.68 -13.93 26.61
CA THR A 228 19.05 -13.38 27.92
C THR A 228 18.94 -14.44 29.01
N GLU A 229 17.84 -15.21 29.03
CA GLU A 229 17.67 -16.32 29.97
C GLU A 229 18.70 -17.43 29.75
N ALA A 230 18.87 -17.88 28.50
CA ALA A 230 19.80 -18.96 28.16
C ALA A 230 21.25 -18.61 28.49
N ALA A 231 21.63 -17.34 28.37
CA ALA A 231 22.97 -16.84 28.68
C ALA A 231 23.17 -16.53 30.18
N LEU A 232 22.17 -16.82 31.03
CA LEU A 232 22.15 -16.46 32.46
C LEU A 232 22.42 -14.95 32.65
N GLY A 233 21.76 -14.14 31.83
CA GLY A 233 21.93 -12.69 31.75
C GLY A 233 21.13 -11.91 32.79
N SER A 234 21.63 -10.74 33.15
CA SER A 234 21.02 -9.82 34.11
C SER A 234 19.78 -9.14 33.54
N ARG A 235 18.76 -8.97 34.38
CA ARG A 235 17.56 -8.16 34.10
C ARG A 235 17.76 -6.66 34.40
N ARG A 236 18.80 -6.29 35.13
CA ARG A 236 19.09 -4.89 35.52
C ARG A 236 19.16 -3.92 34.32
N PRO A 237 19.72 -4.30 33.15
CA PRO A 237 19.76 -3.41 31.99
C PRO A 237 18.40 -2.96 31.45
N PHE A 238 17.30 -3.63 31.82
CA PHE A 238 15.95 -3.30 31.37
C PHE A 238 15.17 -2.43 32.37
N ASP A 239 15.79 -2.02 33.49
CA ASP A 239 15.15 -1.21 34.52
C ASP A 239 14.61 0.12 33.95
N PRO A 240 13.32 0.46 34.15
CA PRO A 240 12.71 1.64 33.54
C PRO A 240 13.47 2.94 33.84
N ARG A 241 14.07 3.07 35.02
CA ARG A 241 14.77 4.29 35.46
C ARG A 241 16.00 4.57 34.60
N ILE A 242 16.68 3.53 34.10
CA ILE A 242 17.83 3.67 33.20
C ILE A 242 17.40 4.33 31.88
N HIS A 243 16.23 3.93 31.38
CA HIS A 243 15.72 4.37 30.08
C HIS A 243 15.04 5.73 30.17
N GLU A 244 14.28 5.97 31.25
CA GLU A 244 13.69 7.28 31.57
C GLU A 244 14.76 8.35 31.74
N ALA A 245 15.87 8.04 32.43
CA ALA A 245 16.98 8.97 32.58
C ALA A 245 17.64 9.35 31.24
N ARG A 246 17.58 8.47 30.22
CA ARG A 246 18.10 8.76 28.87
C ARG A 246 17.08 9.49 27.98
N GLY A 247 15.78 9.21 28.15
CA GLY A 247 14.70 9.97 27.52
C GLY A 247 14.32 9.61 26.08
N GLN A 248 14.93 8.59 25.45
CA GLN A 248 14.58 8.17 24.09
C GLN A 248 13.34 7.26 24.08
N ARG A 249 12.28 7.66 23.36
CA ARG A 249 10.98 6.96 23.37
C ARG A 249 11.10 5.50 22.93
N GLY A 250 11.68 5.24 21.76
CA GLY A 250 11.82 3.89 21.23
C GLY A 250 12.57 2.96 22.20
N GLN A 251 13.66 3.44 22.81
CA GLN A 251 14.39 2.68 23.82
C GLN A 251 13.55 2.39 25.08
N ILE A 252 12.78 3.36 25.57
CA ILE A 252 11.89 3.19 26.74
C ILE A 252 10.85 2.10 26.45
N ASP A 253 10.24 2.16 25.26
CA ASP A 253 9.21 1.22 24.84
C ASP A 253 9.81 -0.17 24.62
N ALA A 254 10.96 -0.29 23.96
CA ALA A 254 11.69 -1.55 23.79
C ALA A 254 12.04 -2.20 25.13
N ALA A 255 12.55 -1.42 26.10
CA ALA A 255 12.83 -1.94 27.44
C ALA A 255 11.56 -2.44 28.15
N ALA A 256 10.43 -1.76 27.96
CA ALA A 256 9.16 -2.20 28.51
C ALA A 256 8.72 -3.55 27.93
N LEU A 257 8.92 -3.79 26.64
CA LEU A 257 8.65 -5.07 26.00
C LEU A 257 9.54 -6.20 26.57
N TYR A 258 10.84 -5.96 26.75
CA TYR A 258 11.73 -6.93 27.39
C TYR A 258 11.30 -7.25 28.83
N ARG A 259 10.94 -6.24 29.63
CA ARG A 259 10.42 -6.47 30.99
C ARG A 259 9.12 -7.26 30.99
N HIS A 260 8.22 -6.97 30.04
CA HIS A 260 6.96 -7.71 29.92
C HIS A 260 7.20 -9.20 29.67
N LEU A 261 8.16 -9.56 28.83
CA LEU A 261 8.47 -10.95 28.49
C LEU A 261 9.32 -11.66 29.55
N LEU A 262 10.37 -11.01 30.07
CA LEU A 262 11.29 -11.59 31.06
C LEU A 262 10.67 -11.67 32.45
N THR A 263 9.68 -10.83 32.73
CA THR A 263 9.11 -10.56 34.05
C THR A 263 10.20 -10.23 35.09
N ASP A 264 9.82 -10.10 36.36
CA ASP A 264 10.78 -9.76 37.41
C ASP A 264 11.78 -10.91 37.68
N ASP A 265 11.33 -12.16 37.56
CA ASP A 265 12.15 -13.35 37.77
C ASP A 265 11.69 -14.58 36.96
N SER A 266 12.44 -15.67 37.12
CA SER A 266 12.18 -16.99 36.55
C SER A 266 13.04 -18.03 37.27
N ALA A 267 12.71 -19.32 37.15
CA ALA A 267 13.54 -20.40 37.71
C ALA A 267 14.99 -20.35 37.22
N ILE A 268 15.19 -20.00 35.94
CA ILE A 268 16.53 -19.85 35.36
C ILE A 268 17.24 -18.67 36.01
N SER A 269 16.60 -17.50 36.08
CA SER A 269 17.17 -16.29 36.69
C SER A 269 17.59 -16.49 38.16
N GLN A 270 16.77 -17.21 38.93
CA GLN A 270 17.03 -17.49 40.33
C GLN A 270 18.16 -18.51 40.50
N SER A 271 18.32 -19.46 39.57
CA SER A 271 19.39 -20.47 39.63
C SER A 271 20.81 -19.87 39.58
N HIS A 272 20.95 -18.62 39.12
CA HIS A 272 22.23 -17.93 39.00
C HIS A 272 22.26 -16.56 39.69
N HIS A 273 21.42 -16.33 40.71
CA HIS A 273 21.39 -15.06 41.45
C HIS A 273 22.73 -14.65 42.08
N ASN A 274 23.58 -15.63 42.42
CA ASN A 274 24.94 -15.44 42.96
C ASN A 274 26.04 -15.51 41.88
N CYS A 275 25.73 -15.10 40.64
CA CYS A 275 26.72 -15.06 39.56
C CYS A 275 27.83 -14.04 39.85
N THR A 276 29.09 -14.41 39.57
CA THR A 276 30.26 -13.52 39.72
C THR A 276 30.39 -12.49 38.60
N LYS A 277 29.59 -12.62 37.54
CA LYS A 277 29.61 -11.73 36.38
C LYS A 277 29.07 -10.35 36.77
N VAL A 278 29.89 -9.32 36.57
CA VAL A 278 29.53 -7.93 36.92
C VAL A 278 28.66 -7.28 35.84
N GLN A 279 28.89 -7.61 34.56
CA GLN A 279 28.13 -7.08 33.43
C GLN A 279 27.99 -8.09 32.30
N ASP A 280 26.87 -8.01 31.59
CA ASP A 280 26.68 -8.74 30.34
C ASP A 280 27.32 -8.02 29.14
N PRO A 281 27.66 -8.78 28.07
CA PRO A 281 28.05 -8.22 26.79
C PRO A 281 27.00 -7.25 26.24
N TYR A 282 27.45 -6.32 25.38
CA TYR A 282 26.57 -5.28 24.82
C TYR A 282 25.42 -5.87 24.00
N SER A 283 25.62 -7.01 23.33
CA SER A 283 24.55 -7.71 22.61
C SER A 283 23.37 -8.13 23.49
N LEU A 284 23.54 -8.23 24.82
CA LEU A 284 22.48 -8.48 25.78
C LEU A 284 22.07 -7.20 26.53
N ARG A 285 23.05 -6.51 27.10
CA ARG A 285 22.83 -5.32 27.96
C ARG A 285 22.31 -4.11 27.19
N CYS A 286 22.67 -3.97 25.92
CA CYS A 286 22.31 -2.81 25.09
C CYS A 286 21.11 -3.08 24.17
N GLN A 287 20.37 -4.17 24.37
CA GLN A 287 19.20 -4.50 23.55
C GLN A 287 18.19 -3.33 23.48
N PRO A 288 17.76 -2.68 24.58
CA PRO A 288 16.86 -1.54 24.48
C PRO A 288 17.41 -0.37 23.65
N GLN A 289 18.71 -0.10 23.75
CA GLN A 289 19.39 1.02 23.09
C GLN A 289 19.55 0.82 21.58
N VAL A 290 19.60 -0.43 21.12
CA VAL A 290 19.80 -0.80 19.71
C VAL A 290 18.47 -1.09 19.04
N MET A 291 17.55 -1.74 19.75
CA MET A 291 16.23 -2.11 19.24
C MET A 291 15.29 -0.91 19.18
N GLY A 292 15.37 -0.01 20.16
CA GLY A 292 14.53 1.17 20.26
C GLY A 292 15.17 2.43 19.74
#